data_AF-A0A355R046-F1
#
_entry.id   AF-A0A355R046-F1
#
_cell.length_a   1.000
_cell.length_b   1.000
_cell.length_c   1.000
_cell.angle_alpha   90.00
_cell.angle_beta   90.00
_cell.angle_gamma   90.00
#
_symmetry.space_group_name_H-M   'P 1'
#
loop_
_entity.id
_entity.type
_entity.pdbx_description
1 polymer ?
#
loop_
_entity_poly.entity_id
_entity_poly.type
_entity_poly.pdbx_seq_one_letter_code
_entity_poly.pdbx_strand_id
1 'polypeptide(L)' 'MPRFAANLSMLFTEQDFLARFKAAADAGFSGVEYLFPYDFSAADIKQQLEANGLTQVLFNLPAG' A
#
# COMPACT_ATOMS: atom_id res chain seq x y z
N MET A 1 -6.81 -18.84 -9.39
CA MET A 1 -6.68 -18.70 -7.93
C MET A 1 -6.89 -17.24 -7.54
N PRO A 2 -7.45 -16.95 -6.35
CA PRO A 2 -7.63 -15.57 -5.89
C PRO A 2 -6.28 -14.84 -5.78
N ARG A 3 -6.29 -13.54 -6.10
CA ARG A 3 -5.14 -12.66 -5.91
C ARG A 3 -5.41 -11.82 -4.66
N PHE A 4 -4.57 -11.95 -3.65
CA PHE A 4 -4.72 -11.23 -2.39
C PHE A 4 -3.99 -9.88 -2.44
N ALA A 5 -4.57 -8.87 -1.80
CA ALA A 5 -3.96 -7.57 -1.58
C ALA A 5 -3.69 -7.38 -0.09
N ALA A 6 -2.54 -6.81 0.27
CA ALA A 6 -2.26 -6.45 1.65
C ALA A 6 -2.93 -5.11 1.99
N ASN A 7 -3.75 -5.09 3.05
CA ASN A 7 -4.31 -3.85 3.57
C ASN A 7 -3.33 -3.16 4.50
N LEU A 8 -2.60 -2.14 4.00
CA LEU A 8 -1.52 -1.46 4.73
C LEU A 8 -2.02 -0.55 5.85
N SER A 9 -3.33 -0.31 5.96
CA SER A 9 -3.92 0.34 7.13
C SER A 9 -4.04 -0.60 8.34
N MET A 10 -4.04 -1.92 8.09
CA MET A 10 -4.22 -2.94 9.13
C MET A 10 -3.00 -3.84 9.33
N LEU A 11 -2.21 -4.07 8.28
CA LEU A 11 -1.01 -4.89 8.29
C LEU A 11 0.26 -4.02 8.28
N PHE A 12 1.35 -4.57 8.81
CA PHE A 12 2.68 -3.95 8.84
C PHE A 12 2.71 -2.61 9.61
N THR A 13 1.85 -2.47 10.63
CA THR A 13 1.66 -1.22 11.38
C THR A 13 2.81 -0.91 12.34
N GLU A 14 3.75 -1.84 12.46
CA GLU A 14 5.02 -1.69 13.19
C GLU A 14 6.01 -0.81 12.41
N GLN A 15 5.71 -0.50 11.15
CA GLN A 15 6.49 0.37 10.26
C GLN A 15 5.72 1.65 9.91
N ASP A 16 6.46 2.70 9.52
CA ASP A 16 5.88 3.90 8.90
C ASP A 16 5.19 3.55 7.57
N PHE A 17 4.12 4.27 7.22
CA PHE A 17 3.22 3.93 6.10
C PHE A 17 3.95 3.61 4.78
N LEU A 18 4.90 4.46 4.36
CA LEU A 18 5.63 4.23 3.10
C LEU A 18 6.55 2.99 3.16
N ALA A 19 7.05 2.61 4.33
CA ALA A 19 7.87 1.40 4.50
C ALA A 19 7.03 0.11 4.41
N ARG A 20 5.71 0.19 4.61
CA ARG A 20 4.79 -0.97 4.53
C ARG A 20 4.67 -1.56 3.14
N PHE A 21 4.90 -0.77 2.08
CA PHE A 21 4.91 -1.24 0.70
C PHE A 21 6.00 -2.29 0.50
N LYS A 22 7.21 -2.02 0.98
CA LYS A 22 8.30 -3.00 0.94
C LYS A 22 7.96 -4.24 1.77
N ALA A 23 7.41 -4.07 2.97
CA ALA A 23 7.02 -5.20 3.82
C ALA A 23 5.98 -6.11 3.14
N ALA A 24 5.01 -5.53 2.44
CA ALA A 24 4.01 -6.28 1.68
C ALA A 24 4.64 -7.07 0.51
N ALA A 25 5.55 -6.44 -0.25
CA ALA A 25 6.24 -7.12 -1.33
C ALA A 25 7.16 -8.24 -0.84
N ASP A 26 7.91 -8.01 0.25
CA ASP A 26 8.76 -9.01 0.89
C ASP A 26 7.94 -10.21 1.43
N ALA A 27 6.68 -9.97 1.83
CA ALA A 27 5.72 -11.01 2.22
C ALA A 27 5.04 -11.72 1.03
N GLY A 28 5.38 -11.37 -0.21
CA GLY A 28 4.90 -12.03 -1.43
C GLY A 28 3.59 -11.47 -1.99
N PHE A 29 3.11 -10.32 -1.50
CA PHE A 29 1.97 -9.66 -2.11
C PHE A 29 2.37 -8.96 -3.41
N SER A 30 1.45 -8.96 -4.38
CA SER A 30 1.58 -8.22 -5.64
C SER A 30 0.59 -7.05 -5.74
N GLY A 31 -0.30 -6.92 -4.76
CA GLY A 31 -1.27 -5.84 -4.68
C GLY A 31 -1.37 -5.30 -3.25
N VAL A 32 -1.66 -4.01 -3.14
CA VAL A 32 -1.89 -3.33 -1.86
C VAL A 32 -3.15 -2.49 -1.90
N GLU A 33 -3.75 -2.34 -0.74
CA GLU A 33 -4.83 -1.39 -0.49
C GLU A 33 -4.61 -0.69 0.86
N TYR A 34 -5.27 0.43 1.07
CA TYR A 34 -5.23 1.20 2.32
C TYR A 34 -6.38 2.20 2.32
N LEU A 35 -6.75 2.73 3.48
CA LEU A 35 -7.93 3.59 3.58
C LEU A 35 -7.69 4.98 2.99
N PHE A 36 -6.74 5.75 3.51
CA PHE A 36 -6.60 7.18 3.17
C PHE A 36 -5.13 7.55 2.95
N PRO A 37 -4.71 7.90 1.72
CA PRO A 37 -3.32 8.27 1.42
C PRO A 37 -3.00 9.76 1.56
N TYR A 38 -3.97 10.61 1.91
CA TYR A 38 -3.93 12.06 1.65
C TYR A 38 -2.85 12.86 2.40
N ASP A 39 -2.24 12.28 3.43
CA ASP A 39 -1.08 12.87 4.11
C ASP A 39 0.23 12.69 3.32
N PHE A 40 0.22 11.88 2.26
CA PHE A 40 1.36 11.59 1.40
C PHE A 40 1.11 12.09 -0.02
N SER A 41 2.19 12.50 -0.70
CA SER A 41 2.06 12.87 -2.10
C SER A 41 1.77 11.63 -2.96
N ALA A 42 1.02 11.82 -4.04
CA ALA A 42 0.81 10.75 -5.02
C ALA A 42 2.12 10.26 -5.65
N ALA A 43 3.14 11.13 -5.73
CA ALA A 43 4.46 10.77 -6.25
C ALA A 43 5.20 9.80 -5.32
N ASP A 44 5.17 10.03 -4.01
CA ASP A 44 5.82 9.15 -3.03
C ASP A 44 5.19 7.76 -3.05
N ILE A 45 3.85 7.70 -3.09
CA ILE A 45 3.12 6.42 -3.19
C ILE A 45 3.44 5.70 -4.49
N LYS A 46 3.42 6.43 -5.62
CA LYS A 46 3.74 5.85 -6.93
C LYS A 46 5.16 5.28 -6.94
N GLN A 47 6.13 5.99 -6.37
CA GLN A 47 7.50 5.52 -6.26
C GLN A 47 7.57 4.21 -5.45
N GLN A 48 6.84 4.10 -4.33
CA GLN A 48 6.81 2.86 -3.55
C GLN A 48 6.14 1.70 -4.30
N LEU A 49 5.07 1.96 -5.05
CA LEU A 49 4.42 0.94 -5.88
C LEU A 49 5.38 0.41 -6.95
N GLU A 50 6.06 1.31 -7.68
CA GLU A 50 7.00 0.96 -8.75
C GLU A 50 8.24 0.23 -8.20
N ALA A 51 8.84 0.75 -7.12
CA ALA A 51 10.05 0.17 -6.52
C ALA A 51 9.83 -1.26 -5.98
N ASN A 52 8.60 -1.59 -5.58
CA ASN A 52 8.26 -2.88 -4.98
C ASN A 52 7.41 -3.78 -5.90
N GLY A 53 7.16 -3.37 -7.14
CA GLY A 53 6.36 -4.15 -8.11
C GLY A 53 4.91 -4.38 -7.67
N LEU A 54 4.33 -3.44 -6.93
CA LEU A 54 3.00 -3.55 -6.35
C LEU A 54 1.95 -2.85 -7.21
N THR A 55 0.76 -3.45 -7.27
CA THR A 55 -0.44 -2.84 -7.86
C THR A 55 -1.27 -2.15 -6.77
N GLN A 56 -1.65 -0.89 -7.00
CA GLN A 56 -2.70 -0.27 -6.18
C GLN A 56 -4.05 -0.91 -6.48
N VAL A 57 -4.68 -1.54 -5.49
CA VAL A 57 -5.96 -2.23 -5.65
C VAL A 57 -7.14 -1.34 -5.23
N LEU A 58 -7.04 -0.71 -4.06
CA LEU A 58 -8.13 0.10 -3.51
C LEU A 58 -7.60 1.18 -2.55
N PHE A 59 -8.24 2.34 -2.56
CA PHE A 59 -8.23 3.31 -1.46
C PHE A 59 -9.53 4.10 -1.45
N ASN A 60 -9.82 4.81 -0.35
CA ASN A 60 -11.07 5.54 -0.17
C ASN A 60 -10.92 7.02 -0.54
N LEU A 61 -12.02 7.64 -0.96
CA LEU A 61 -12.15 9.10 -1.05
C LEU A 61 -11.95 9.76 0.34
N PRO A 62 -11.66 11.08 0.42
CA PRO A 62 -11.55 11.77 1.69
C PRO A 62 -12.79 11.50 2.57
N ALA A 63 -12.57 11.21 3.85
CA ALA A 63 -13.66 11.23 4.82
C ALA A 63 -14.17 12.67 4.87
N GLY A 64 -15.47 12.85 4.60
CA GLY A 64 -16.10 14.14 4.31
C GLY A 64 -15.78 15.27 5.30
#